data_AF-A0A662GWY5-F1
#
_entry.id   AF-A0A662GWY5-F1
#
_cell.length_a   1.000
_cell.length_b   1.000
_cell.length_c   1.000
_cell.angle_alpha   90.00
_cell.angle_beta   90.00
_cell.angle_gamma   90.00
#
_symmetry.space_group_name_H-M   'P 1'
#
loop_
_entity.id
_entity.type
_entity.pdbx_description
1 polymer ?
#
loop_
_entity_poly.entity_id
_entity_poly.type
_entity_poly.pdbx_seq_one_letter_code
_entity_poly.pdbx_strand_id
1 'polypeptide(L)' 'QNYREGIFSTICRDAVFRIRNGELAEPLKGLRISGRMLDLLQNISALSKERVQIQWWEAEIPVFAPYMLIKNVNFTKATL' A
#
# COMPACT_ATOMS: atom_id res chain seq x y z
N GLN A 1 8.14 8.56 10.04
CA GLN A 1 7.52 9.21 8.88
C GLN A 1 8.03 10.65 8.83
N ASN A 2 8.33 11.23 7.65
CA ASN A 2 8.60 12.67 7.51
C ASN A 2 7.41 13.31 6.78
N TYR A 3 6.57 14.00 7.54
CA TYR A 3 5.32 14.59 7.03
C TYR A 3 5.54 15.79 6.12
N ARG A 4 6.59 16.59 6.36
CA ARG A 4 6.88 17.79 5.55
C ARG A 4 7.21 17.43 4.11
N GLU A 5 8.05 16.42 3.93
CA GLU A 5 8.49 15.94 2.61
C GLU A 5 7.57 14.83 2.06
N GLY A 6 6.60 14.39 2.85
CA GLY A 6 5.70 13.27 2.53
C GLY A 6 6.42 11.92 2.42
N ILE A 7 7.62 11.76 3.00
CA ILE A 7 8.41 10.53 2.92
C ILE A 7 7.91 9.54 3.96
N PHE A 8 7.65 8.32 3.50
CA PHE A 8 7.21 7.24 4.37
C PHE A 8 7.94 5.93 4.13
N SER A 9 7.91 5.08 5.16
CA SER A 9 8.27 3.67 5.05
C SER A 9 7.33 2.84 5.92
N THR A 10 6.85 1.73 5.39
CA THR A 10 5.95 0.82 6.09
C THR A 10 6.25 -0.64 5.71
N ILE A 11 6.02 -1.54 6.66
CA ILE A 11 6.12 -2.98 6.44
C ILE A 11 4.72 -3.47 6.08
N CYS A 12 4.62 -4.34 5.08
CA CYS A 12 3.37 -5.03 4.79
C CYS A 12 3.18 -6.14 5.83
N ARG A 13 2.43 -5.85 6.90
CA ARG A 13 2.34 -6.67 8.12
C ARG A 13 1.36 -7.85 7.99
N ASP A 14 0.26 -7.64 7.30
CA ASP A 14 -0.81 -8.64 7.17
C ASP A 14 -0.55 -9.55 5.96
N ALA A 15 -1.58 -9.84 5.19
CA ALA A 15 -1.48 -10.72 4.03
C ALA A 15 -1.03 -9.94 2.79
N VAL A 16 0.07 -10.39 2.18
CA VAL A 16 0.54 -9.90 0.88
C VAL A 16 0.55 -11.06 -0.08
N PHE A 17 -0.05 -10.87 -1.25
CA PHE A 17 -0.11 -11.88 -2.29
C PHE A 17 0.45 -11.33 -3.60
N ARG A 18 1.18 -12.18 -4.31
CA ARG A 18 1.54 -11.89 -5.69
C ARG A 18 0.36 -12.19 -6.59
N ILE A 19 0.10 -11.31 -7.55
CA ILE A 19 -0.84 -11.56 -8.64
C ILE A 19 -0.05 -11.90 -9.90
N ARG A 20 -0.41 -12.99 -10.58
CA ARG A 20 0.15 -13.38 -11.89
C ARG A 20 -1.00 -13.73 -12.83
N ASN A 21 -1.02 -13.14 -14.03
CA ASN A 21 -2.05 -13.37 -15.04
C ASN A 21 -3.51 -13.18 -14.55
N GLY A 22 -3.72 -12.22 -13.64
CA GLY A 22 -5.05 -11.95 -13.07
C GLY A 22 -5.45 -12.83 -11.88
N GLU A 23 -4.61 -13.80 -11.50
CA GLU A 23 -4.90 -14.72 -10.40
C GLU A 23 -3.95 -14.52 -9.21
N LEU A 24 -4.43 -14.84 -8.01
CA LEU A 24 -3.59 -14.91 -6.80
C LEU A 24 -2.62 -16.08 -6.94
N ALA A 25 -1.34 -15.81 -6.77
CA ALA A 25 -0.27 -16.80 -6.78
C ALA A 25 0.24 -17.05 -5.36
N GLU A 26 1.53 -16.83 -5.08
CA GLU A 26 2.12 -17.09 -3.79
C GLU A 26 1.90 -15.96 -2.76
N PRO A 27 1.77 -16.29 -1.45
CA PRO A 27 1.89 -15.30 -0.39
C PRO A 27 3.34 -14.83 -0.27
N LEU A 28 3.54 -13.54 0.02
CA LEU A 28 4.83 -12.90 0.22
C LEU A 28 4.98 -12.45 1.67
N LYS A 29 6.21 -12.49 2.19
CA LYS A 29 6.56 -12.05 3.54
C LYS A 29 7.79 -11.15 3.52
N GLY A 30 7.90 -10.29 4.54
CA GLY A 30 9.06 -9.42 4.73
C GLY A 30 9.19 -8.30 3.70
N LEU A 31 8.06 -7.89 3.10
CA LEU A 31 8.01 -6.78 2.16
C LEU A 31 7.87 -5.44 2.90
N ARG A 32 8.59 -4.45 2.40
CA ARG A 32 8.53 -3.07 2.84
C ARG A 32 8.28 -2.17 1.64
N ILE A 33 7.43 -1.17 1.85
CA ILE A 33 7.23 -0.06 0.92
C ILE A 33 7.93 1.15 1.51
N SER A 34 8.73 1.83 0.68
CA SER A 34 9.35 3.11 1.03
C SER A 34 9.22 4.05 -0.17
N GLY A 35 8.82 5.30 0.07
CA GLY A 35 8.62 6.26 -1.00
C GLY A 35 8.06 7.58 -0.49
N ARG A 36 7.56 8.41 -1.41
CA ARG A 36 6.86 9.64 -1.07
C ARG A 36 5.37 9.48 -1.35
N MET A 37 4.54 10.04 -0.49
CA MET A 37 3.08 9.97 -0.60
C MET A 37 2.59 10.52 -1.94
N LEU A 38 3.16 11.64 -2.40
CA LEU A 38 2.77 12.26 -3.66
C LEU A 38 3.03 11.33 -4.86
N ASP A 39 4.12 10.56 -4.84
CA ASP A 39 4.44 9.62 -5.91
C ASP A 39 3.43 8.46 -5.95
N LEU A 40 2.96 7.97 -4.79
CA LEU A 40 1.88 6.98 -4.75
C LEU A 40 0.59 7.54 -5.34
N LEU A 41 0.19 8.75 -4.94
CA LEU A 41 -1.06 9.37 -5.38
C LEU A 41 -1.06 9.64 -6.89
N GLN A 42 0.06 10.11 -7.44
CA GLN A 42 0.21 10.35 -8.89
C GLN A 42 0.18 9.07 -9.73
N ASN A 43 0.58 7.93 -9.16
CA ASN A 43 0.60 6.64 -9.86
C ASN A 43 -0.66 5.80 -9.66
N ILE A 44 -1.72 6.33 -9.04
CA ILE A 44 -3.02 5.65 -8.97
C ILE A 44 -3.56 5.50 -10.39
N SER A 45 -3.81 4.25 -10.79
CA SER A 45 -4.29 3.90 -12.13
C SER A 45 -5.74 3.41 -12.15
N ALA A 46 -6.26 2.94 -11.01
CA ALA A 46 -7.65 2.57 -10.86
C ALA A 46 -8.07 2.62 -9.39
N LEU A 47 -9.37 2.84 -9.16
CA LEU A 47 -10.03 2.79 -7.86
C LEU A 47 -11.19 1.80 -7.93
N SER A 48 -11.42 1.04 -6.86
CA SER A 48 -12.64 0.22 -6.76
C SER A 48 -13.89 1.08 -6.63
N LYS A 49 -15.03 0.55 -7.09
CA LYS A 49 -16.35 1.15 -6.82
C LYS A 49 -16.74 1.02 -5.34
N GLU A 50 -16.39 -0.11 -4.73
CA GLU A 50 -16.58 -0.36 -3.31
C GLU A 50 -15.65 0.52 -2.47
N ARG A 51 -16.17 0.99 -1.33
CA ARG A 51 -15.41 1.73 -0.31
C ARG A 51 -15.68 1.06 1.02
N VAL A 52 -14.62 0.87 1.80
CA VAL A 52 -14.69 0.29 3.13
C VAL A 52 -14.37 1.37 4.16
N GLN A 53 -15.01 1.31 5.32
CA GLN A 53 -14.64 2.16 6.44
C GLN A 53 -13.37 1.62 7.07
N ILE A 54 -12.34 2.46 7.16
CA ILE A 54 -11.09 2.16 7.82
C ILE A 54 -11.04 2.99 9.10
N GLN A 55 -10.88 2.29 10.22
CA GLN A 55 -10.57 2.86 11.53
C GLN A 55 -9.35 2.11 12.06
N TRP A 56 -8.33 2.85 12.48
CA TRP A 56 -7.05 2.27 12.90
C TRP A 56 -6.41 3.13 13.99
N TRP A 57 -5.51 2.56 14.77
CA TRP A 57 -4.86 3.30 15.87
C TRP A 57 -3.99 4.49 15.39
N GLU A 58 -3.47 4.46 14.16
CA GLU A 58 -2.75 5.61 13.53
C GLU A 58 -3.69 6.53 12.71
N ALA A 59 -4.99 6.25 12.68
CA ALA A 59 -6.00 7.01 11.95
C ALA A 59 -7.17 7.36 12.88
N GLU A 60 -7.01 8.43 13.66
CA GLU A 60 -7.98 8.89 14.67
C GLU A 60 -9.36 9.19 14.07
N ILE A 61 -9.40 9.72 12.83
CA ILE A 61 -10.62 10.02 12.11
C ILE A 61 -10.91 8.85 11.17
N PRO A 62 -12.03 8.12 11.35
CA PRO A 62 -12.41 7.06 10.43
C PRO A 62 -12.62 7.60 9.01
N VAL A 63 -12.16 6.84 8.01
CA VAL A 63 -12.26 7.23 6.60
C VAL A 63 -12.91 6.14 5.77
N PHE A 64 -13.71 6.52 4.77
CA PHE A 64 -14.13 5.59 3.72
C PHE A 64 -13.10 5.62 2.58
N ALA A 65 -12.42 4.50 2.35
CA ALA A 65 -11.41 4.39 1.31
C ALA A 65 -11.73 3.24 0.34
N PRO A 66 -11.52 3.43 -0.98
CA PRO A 66 -11.55 2.33 -1.94
C PRO A 66 -10.23 1.54 -1.91
N TYR A 67 -10.24 0.36 -2.55
CA TYR A 67 -9.02 -0.29 -2.99
C TYR A 67 -8.40 0.53 -4.13
N MET A 68 -7.06 0.60 -4.16
CA MET A 68 -6.31 1.39 -5.13
C MET A 68 -5.32 0.51 -5.88
N LEU A 69 -5.30 0.62 -7.22
CA LEU A 69 -4.25 0.04 -8.05
C LEU A 69 -3.19 1.10 -8.35
N ILE A 70 -2.04 0.98 -7.70
CA ILE A 70 -0.94 1.95 -7.80
C ILE A 70 0.19 1.34 -8.62
N LYS A 71 0.62 2.05 -9.66
CA LYS A 71 1.77 1.65 -10.50
C LYS A 71 3.08 2.12 -9.86
N ASN A 72 4.20 1.51 -10.27
CA ASN A 72 5.55 1.98 -9.94
C ASN A 72 5.82 2.13 -8.43
N VAL A 73 5.26 1.23 -7.61
CA VAL A 73 5.53 1.20 -6.16
C VAL A 73 6.86 0.49 -5.90
N ASN A 74 7.75 1.17 -5.17
CA ASN A 74 9.03 0.59 -4.79
C ASN A 74 8.87 -0.34 -3.59
N PHE A 75 9.26 -1.60 -3.78
CA PHE A 75 9.30 -2.61 -2.72
C PHE A 75 10.73 -3.01 -2.42
N THR A 76 11.05 -3.17 -1.14
CA THR A 76 12.23 -3.89 -0.70
C THR A 76 11.81 -5.15 0.04
N LYS A 77 12.62 -6.20 -0.07
CA LYS A 77 12.42 -7.45 0.65
C LYS A 77 13.60 -7.65 1.59
N ALA A 78 13.33 -7.95 2.85
CA ALA A 78 14.39 -8.38 3.76
C ALA A 78 14.99 -9.70 3.24
N THR A 79 16.27 -9.68 2.91
CA THR A 79 17.07 -10.88 2.64
C THR A 79 17.84 -11.22 3.92
N LEU A 80 17.99 -12.52 4.19
CA LEU A 80 18.95 -13.01 5.19
C LEU A 80 20.38 -12.79 4.67
#